data_AF-A0A484WTN9-F1
#
_entry.id   AF-A0A484WTN9-F1
#
_cell.length_a   1.000
_cell.length_b   1.000
_cell.length_c   1.000
_cell.angle_alpha   90.00
_cell.angle_beta   90.00
_cell.angle_gamma   90.00
#
_symmetry.space_group_name_H-M   'P 1'
#
loop_
_entity.id
_entity.type
_entity.pdbx_description
1 polymer ?
#
loop_
_entity_poly.entity_id
_entity_poly.type
_entity_poly.pdbx_seq_one_letter_code
_entity_poly.pdbx_strand_id
1 'polypeptide(L)'
;MRLYVSENQIKITANNPEQEEAEEILDVTYAGAEMEIGFNVSYVLDVLNALKCENVRILLTDSVSSVQIEDAASQSAAYVVMPMRL
;
A
#
# COMPACT_ATOMS: atom_id res chain seq x y z
N MET A 1 3.04 7.92 5.32
CA MET A 1 1.65 7.51 5.00
C MET A 1 1.36 6.22 5.73
N ARG A 2 0.16 6.05 6.29
CA ARG A 2 -0.27 4.82 6.95
C ARG A 2 -1.33 4.15 6.09
N LEU A 3 -1.23 2.84 5.92
CA LEU A 3 -2.24 2.00 5.30
C LEU A 3 -2.85 1.13 6.38
N TYR A 4 -4.15 1.21 6.53
CA TYR A 4 -4.96 0.27 7.28
C TYR A 4 -5.70 -0.61 6.30
N VAL A 5 -5.52 -1.91 6.41
CA VAL A 5 -6.16 -2.90 5.53
C VAL A 5 -7.14 -3.69 6.38
N SER A 6 -8.39 -3.77 5.93
CA SER A 6 -9.47 -4.55 6.54
C SER A 6 -10.29 -5.24 5.46
N GLU A 7 -11.28 -6.05 5.84
CA GLU A 7 -12.07 -6.83 4.88
C GLU A 7 -12.65 -5.95 3.77
N ASN A 8 -12.21 -6.22 2.54
CA ASN A 8 -12.55 -5.50 1.31
C ASN A 8 -12.27 -3.98 1.31
N GLN A 9 -11.43 -3.48 2.21
CA GLN A 9 -11.20 -2.05 2.35
C GLN A 9 -9.73 -1.74 2.66
N ILE A 10 -9.22 -0.67 2.05
CA ILE A 10 -7.99 0.00 2.47
C ILE A 10 -8.33 1.42 2.86
N LYS A 11 -7.87 1.84 4.03
CA LYS A 11 -7.85 3.23 4.48
C LYS A 11 -6.42 3.75 4.45
N ILE A 12 -6.21 4.87 3.79
CA ILE A 12 -4.91 5.54 3.68
C ILE A 12 -4.99 6.83 4.49
N THR A 13 -4.05 7.03 5.41
CA THR A 13 -3.92 8.30 6.14
C THR A 13 -2.54 8.93 5.96
N ALA A 14 -2.52 10.26 5.86
CA ALA A 14 -1.31 11.05 5.80
C ALA A 14 -1.45 12.27 6.70
N ASN A 15 -0.41 12.54 7.49
CA ASN A 15 -0.34 13.69 8.37
C ASN A 15 0.93 14.48 8.06
N ASN A 16 0.83 15.82 8.02
CA ASN A 16 1.99 16.70 7.89
C ASN A 16 2.36 17.35 9.25
N PRO A 17 3.56 17.93 9.39
CA PRO A 17 3.97 18.65 10.61
C PRO A 17 3.04 19.81 10.98
N GLU A 18 2.36 20.38 9.99
CA GLU A 18 1.39 21.47 10.12
C GLU A 18 0.03 21.01 10.70
N GLN A 19 -0.08 19.74 11.12
CA GLN A 19 -1.29 19.11 11.68
C GLN A 19 -2.47 19.00 10.70
N GLU A 20 -2.20 19.08 9.40
CA GLU A 20 -3.17 18.71 8.38
C GLU A 20 -3.19 17.18 8.24
N GLU A 21 -4.40 16.64 8.13
CA GLU A 21 -4.67 15.22 7.97
C GLU A 21 -5.44 14.98 6.68
N ALA A 22 -4.99 14.01 5.90
CA ALA A 22 -5.71 13.48 4.76
C ALA A 22 -6.06 12.02 5.03
N GLU A 23 -7.33 11.67 4.81
CA GLU A 23 -7.84 10.31 4.90
C GLU A 23 -8.53 9.96 3.58
N GLU A 24 -8.22 8.80 3.02
CA GLU A 24 -8.86 8.24 1.83
C GLU A 24 -9.27 6.79 2.11
N ILE A 25 -10.45 6.38 1.64
CA ILE A 25 -10.97 5.03 1.78
C ILE A 25 -11.23 4.45 0.39
N LEU A 26 -10.68 3.27 0.14
CA LEU A 26 -10.74 2.57 -1.14
C LEU A 26 -11.31 1.18 -0.95
N ASP A 27 -12.26 0.80 -1.82
CA ASP A 27 -12.73 -0.57 -1.92
C ASP A 27 -11.68 -1.43 -2.62
N VAL A 28 -11.31 -2.56 -2.01
CA VAL A 28 -10.32 -3.49 -2.55
C VAL A 28 -10.79 -4.94 -2.39
N THR A 29 -10.11 -5.88 -3.03
CA THR A 29 -10.30 -7.31 -2.73
C THR A 29 -9.30 -7.76 -1.68
N TYR A 30 -9.74 -7.86 -0.43
CA TYR A 30 -8.90 -8.31 0.69
C TYR A 30 -9.71 -9.14 1.69
N ALA A 31 -9.24 -10.34 2.01
CA ALA A 31 -9.88 -11.27 2.94
C ALA A 31 -8.92 -11.76 4.05
N GLY A 32 -7.83 -11.01 4.29
CA GLY A 32 -6.85 -11.32 5.33
C GLY A 32 -7.20 -10.68 6.67
N ALA A 33 -6.30 -10.83 7.64
CA ALA A 33 -6.43 -10.18 8.95
C ALA A 33 -6.22 -8.66 8.84
N GLU A 34 -6.86 -7.89 9.72
CA GLU A 34 -6.64 -6.45 9.78
C GLU A 34 -5.19 -6.12 10.13
N MET A 35 -4.61 -5.13 9.45
CA MET A 35 -3.24 -4.70 9.70
C MET A 35 -3.02 -3.23 9.37
N GLU A 36 -2.07 -2.62 10.08
CA GLU A 36 -1.59 -1.27 9.84
C GLU A 36 -0.12 -1.31 9.41
N ILE A 37 0.22 -0.62 8.32
CA ILE A 37 1.59 -0.53 7.79
C ILE A 37 1.94 0.91 7.41
N GLY A 38 3.12 1.35 7.81
CA GLY A 38 3.68 2.64 7.42
C GLY A 38 4.49 2.56 6.12
N PHE A 39 4.25 3.47 5.20
CA PHE A 39 5.02 3.59 3.96
C PHE A 39 5.50 5.01 3.70
N ASN A 40 6.63 5.09 2.99
CA ASN A 40 6.98 6.29 2.25
C ASN A 40 6.08 6.38 1.02
N VAL A 41 5.28 7.44 0.94
CA VAL A 41 4.32 7.65 -0.15
C VAL A 41 5.01 7.76 -1.52
N SER A 42 6.21 8.36 -1.58
CA SER A 42 6.95 8.52 -2.82
C SER A 42 7.31 7.17 -3.45
N TYR A 43 7.73 6.20 -2.63
CA TYR A 43 8.10 4.87 -3.15
C TYR A 43 6.88 4.11 -3.68
N VAL A 44 5.73 4.23 -3.01
CA VAL A 44 4.49 3.61 -3.50
C VAL A 44 4.07 4.24 -4.82
N LEU A 45 4.08 5.58 -4.92
CA LEU A 45 3.74 6.29 -6.16
C LEU A 45 4.70 5.96 -7.31
N ASP A 46 6.00 5.87 -7.04
CA ASP A 46 6.99 5.52 -8.07
C ASP A 46 6.74 4.14 -8.66
N VAL A 47 6.40 3.16 -7.81
CA VAL A 47 6.05 1.80 -8.24
C VAL A 47 4.74 1.79 -9.03
N LEU A 48 3.71 2.47 -8.55
CA LEU A 48 2.42 2.55 -9.23
C LEU A 48 2.52 3.26 -10.59
N ASN A 49 3.36 4.29 -10.72
CA ASN A 49 3.61 4.97 -12.00
C ASN A 49 4.42 4.12 -12.98
N ALA A 50 5.27 3.20 -12.48
CA ALA A 50 6.04 2.28 -13.31
C ALA A 50 5.17 1.12 -13.85
N LEU A 51 4.20 0.66 -13.06
CA LEU A 51 3.24 -0.38 -13.42
C LEU A 51 2.18 0.17 -14.38
N LYS A 52 2.31 -0.15 -15.67
CA LYS A 52 1.34 0.22 -16.70
C LYS A 52 0.26 -0.85 -16.85
N CYS A 53 -0.59 -1.00 -15.84
CA CYS A 53 -1.67 -1.98 -15.79
C CYS A 53 -2.95 -1.40 -15.19
N GLU A 54 -4.07 -2.09 -15.35
CA GLU A 54 -5.37 -1.65 -14.79
C GLU A 54 -5.50 -2.01 -13.30
N ASN A 55 -4.97 -3.17 -12.90
CA ASN A 55 -5.09 -3.69 -11.54
C ASN A 55 -3.71 -4.05 -10.99
N VAL A 56 -3.42 -3.60 -9.77
CA VAL A 56 -2.19 -3.94 -9.05
C VAL A 56 -2.50 -4.93 -7.92
N ARG A 57 -1.55 -5.83 -7.65
CA ARG A 57 -1.61 -6.74 -6.51
C ARG A 57 -0.54 -6.33 -5.50
N ILE A 58 -0.96 -6.14 -4.26
CA ILE A 58 -0.08 -5.83 -3.13
C ILE A 58 -0.05 -7.05 -2.22
N LEU A 59 1.13 -7.65 -2.06
CA LEU A 59 1.38 -8.83 -1.25
C LEU A 59 1.97 -8.40 0.10
N LEU A 60 1.18 -8.58 1.13
CA LEU A 60 1.46 -8.16 2.51
C LEU A 60 1.74 -9.39 3.36
N THR A 61 2.71 -9.30 4.28
CA THR A 61 3.01 -10.38 5.24
C THR A 61 2.69 -9.93 6.67
N ASP A 62 3.32 -8.87 7.12
CA ASP A 62 3.12 -8.23 8.42
C ASP A 62 3.52 -6.75 8.35
N SER A 63 3.44 -6.01 9.46
CA SER A 63 3.67 -4.56 9.49
C SER A 63 5.12 -4.11 9.40
N VAL A 64 6.09 -5.02 9.50
CA VAL A 64 7.54 -4.72 9.49
C VAL A 64 8.27 -5.37 8.31
N SER A 65 7.63 -6.34 7.66
CA SER A 65 8.14 -7.07 6.52
C SER A 65 8.00 -6.27 5.23
N SER A 66 8.89 -6.55 4.28
CA SER A 66 8.82 -5.98 2.94
C SER A 66 7.51 -6.31 2.25
N VAL A 67 7.02 -5.38 1.45
CA VAL A 67 5.79 -5.56 0.67
C VAL A 67 6.14 -5.63 -0.81
N GLN A 68 5.54 -6.60 -1.49
CA GLN A 68 5.72 -6.79 -2.93
C GLN A 68 4.51 -6.23 -3.67
N ILE A 69 4.77 -5.45 -4.72
CA ILE A 69 3.76 -4.85 -5.58
C ILE A 69 4.03 -5.30 -7.02
N GLU A 70 3.00 -5.82 -7.68
CA GLU A 70 3.08 -6.36 -9.03
C GLU A 70 1.79 -6.10 -9.81
N ASP A 71 1.83 -6.34 -11.12
CA ASP A 71 0.64 -6.34 -11.97
C ASP A 71 -0.21 -7.58 -11.67
N ALA A 72 -1.50 -7.40 -11.39
CA ALA A 72 -2.40 -8.49 -11.04
C ALA A 72 -2.62 -9.48 -12.20
N ALA A 73 -2.38 -9.06 -13.44
CA ALA A 73 -2.52 -9.86 -14.66
C ALA A 73 -1.19 -10.44 -15.16
N SER A 74 -0.03 -9.96 -14.69
CA SER A 74 1.28 -10.35 -15.20
C SER A 74 2.39 -10.28 -14.15
N GLN A 75 3.16 -11.37 -14.01
CA GLN A 75 4.32 -11.43 -13.10
C GLN A 75 5.62 -10.95 -13.78
N SER A 76 5.52 -10.18 -14.85
CA SER A 76 6.69 -9.74 -15.62
C SER A 76 7.56 -8.72 -14.86
N ALA A 77 6.98 -8.03 -13.89
CA ALA A 77 7.66 -7.07 -13.04
C ALA A 77 7.15 -7.19 -11.59
N ALA A 78 8.09 -7.22 -10.64
CA ALA A 78 7.81 -7.22 -9.22
C ALA A 78 8.67 -6.15 -8.54
N TYR A 79 8.02 -5.33 -7.71
CA TYR A 79 8.66 -4.26 -6.95
C TYR A 79 8.57 -4.57 -5.48
N VAL A 80 9.65 -4.29 -4.74
CA VAL A 80 9.69 -4.52 -3.29
C VAL A 80 9.89 -3.18 -2.59
N VAL A 81 9.00 -2.87 -1.65
CA VAL A 81 9.04 -1.64 -0.84
C VAL A 81 9.18 -2.03 0.63
N MET A 82 10.14 -1.42 1.31
CA MET A 82 10.31 -1.61 2.75
C MET A 82 9.35 -0.67 3.51
N PRO A 83 8.65 -1.17 4.55
CA PRO A 83 7.84 -0.32 5.39
C PRO A 83 8.72 0.63 6.20
N MET A 84 8.15 1.77 6.54
CA MET A 84 8.73 2.67 7.53
C MET A 84 8.23 2.28 8.92
N ARG A 85 9.12 2.33 9.90
CA ARG A 85 8.74 2.18 11.29
C ARG A 85 7.95 3.43 11.71
N LEU A 86 6.71 3.22 12.13
CA LEU A 86 5.83 4.24 12.71
C LEU A 86 6.25 4.59 14.14
#